data_AF-A0A7C7YIR6-F1
#
_entry.id   AF-A0A7C7YIR6-F1
#
_cell.length_a   1.000
_cell.length_b   1.000
_cell.length_c   1.000
_cell.angle_alpha   90.00
_cell.angle_beta   90.00
_cell.angle_gamma   90.00
#
_symmetry.space_group_name_H-M   'P 1'
#
loop_
_entity.id
_entity.type
_entity.pdbx_description
1 polymer ?
#
loop_
_entity_poly.entity_id
_entity_poly.type
_entity_poly.pdbx_seq_one_letter_code
_entity_poly.pdbx_strand_id
1 'polypeptide(L)' 'MFKQKREVLEAHCEVVGRDPSEITCSVQIAFAADQDGAEAADQAARLFEAGVDMVIFTLRVPYRADRVDALARALELIA' A
#
# COMPACT_ATOMS: atom_id res chain seq x y z
N MET A 1 4.82 10.36 6.52
CA MET A 1 4.72 11.10 5.24
C MET A 1 3.32 10.97 4.62
N PHE A 2 2.72 9.77 4.53
CA PHE A 2 1.39 9.60 3.92
C PHE A 2 0.28 10.44 4.59
N LYS A 3 0.13 10.34 5.92
CA LYS A 3 -0.90 11.08 6.68
C LYS A 3 -0.89 12.60 6.39
N GLN A 4 0.30 13.20 6.46
CA GLN A 4 0.46 14.63 6.13
C GLN A 4 0.04 14.96 4.69
N LYS A 5 0.32 14.10 3.71
CA LYS A 5 -0.12 14.31 2.33
C LYS A 5 -1.64 14.14 2.19
N ARG A 6 -2.24 13.21 2.94
CA ARG A 6 -3.69 13.02 2.99
C ARG A 6 -4.38 14.25 3.56
N GLU A 7 -3.87 14.82 4.66
CA GLU A 7 -4.40 16.06 5.25
C GLU A 7 -4.38 17.23 4.25
N VAL A 8 -3.28 17.37 3.48
CA VAL A 8 -3.18 18.38 2.42
C VAL A 8 -4.20 18.14 1.30
N LEU A 9 -4.39 16.89 0.88
CA LEU A 9 -5.39 16.53 -0.11
C LEU A 9 -6.81 16.87 0.37
N GLU A 10 -7.15 16.51 1.61
CA GLU A 10 -8.46 16.77 2.22
C GLU A 10 -8.75 18.26 2.30
N ALA A 11 -7.78 19.07 2.76
CA ALA A 11 -7.91 20.52 2.81
C ALA A 11 -8.19 21.14 1.43
N HIS A 12 -7.54 20.64 0.37
CA HIS A 12 -7.82 21.12 -0.98
C HIS A 12 -9.15 20.61 -1.54
N CYS A 13 -9.58 19.40 -1.19
CA CYS A 13 -10.88 18.86 -1.57
C CYS A 13 -12.02 19.67 -0.94
N GLU A 14 -11.88 20.07 0.33
CA GLU A 14 -12.81 20.96 1.02
C GLU A 14 -12.97 22.30 0.30
N VAL A 15 -11.86 22.93 -0.11
CA VAL A 15 -11.88 24.22 -0.83
C VAL A 15 -12.66 24.16 -2.14
N VAL A 16 -12.62 23.04 -2.85
CA VAL A 16 -13.28 22.88 -4.16
C VAL A 16 -14.62 22.13 -4.09
N GLY A 17 -15.07 21.74 -2.89
CA GLY A 17 -16.31 20.99 -2.69
C GLY A 17 -16.28 19.57 -3.26
N ARG A 18 -15.09 18.93 -3.29
CA ARG A 18 -14.91 17.55 -3.76
C ARG A 18 -14.90 16.57 -2.57
N ASP A 19 -15.50 15.41 -2.75
CA ASP A 19 -15.37 14.31 -1.80
C ASP A 19 -13.97 13.65 -1.94
N PRO A 20 -13.09 13.70 -0.91
CA PRO A 20 -11.78 13.09 -0.98
C PRO A 20 -11.81 11.55 -1.04
N SER A 21 -12.91 10.91 -0.63
CA SER A 21 -13.05 9.44 -0.67
C SER A 21 -13.19 8.88 -2.08
N GLU A 22 -13.53 9.71 -3.06
CA GLU A 22 -13.52 9.35 -4.49
C GLU A 22 -12.09 9.23 -5.06
N ILE A 23 -11.06 9.61 -4.29
CA ILE A 23 -9.66 9.60 -4.71
C ILE A 23 -8.92 8.44 -4.05
N THR A 24 -8.70 7.36 -4.82
CA THR A 24 -7.82 6.28 -4.41
C THR A 24 -6.38 6.78 -4.24
N CYS A 25 -5.88 6.76 -3.02
CA CYS A 25 -4.49 7.07 -2.70
C CYS A 25 -3.70 5.79 -2.48
N SER A 26 -2.82 5.51 -3.43
CA SER A 26 -1.92 4.38 -3.37
C SER A 26 -0.55 4.74 -2.81
N VAL A 27 0.15 3.75 -2.25
CA VAL A 27 1.59 3.82 -1.98
C VAL A 27 2.31 2.69 -2.67
N GLN A 28 3.51 2.97 -3.14
CA GLN A 28 4.38 1.97 -3.75
C GLN A 28 5.51 1.64 -2.78
N ILE A 29 5.68 0.36 -2.46
CA ILE A 29 6.75 -0.14 -1.59
C ILE A 29 7.55 -1.24 -2.29
N ALA A 30 8.82 -1.39 -1.95
CA ALA A 30 9.65 -2.45 -2.51
C ALA A 30 9.40 -3.78 -1.79
N PHE A 31 9.27 -4.86 -2.54
CA PHE A 31 9.34 -6.21 -2.01
C PHE A 31 10.75 -6.76 -2.25
N ALA A 32 11.61 -6.71 -1.23
CA ALA A 32 13.03 -7.03 -1.35
C ALA A 32 13.27 -8.53 -1.62
N ALA A 33 14.45 -8.88 -2.14
CA ALA A 33 14.79 -10.21 -2.67
C ALA A 33 14.61 -11.36 -1.66
N ASP A 34 14.85 -11.05 -0.39
CA ASP A 34 14.87 -11.92 0.77
C ASP A 34 13.78 -11.59 1.79
N GLN A 35 12.92 -10.61 1.49
CA GLN A 35 11.81 -10.24 2.36
C GLN A 35 10.78 -11.36 2.41
N ASP A 36 10.34 -11.69 3.63
CA ASP A 36 9.30 -12.67 3.88
C ASP A 36 7.92 -12.13 3.48
N GLY A 37 7.04 -13.01 2.99
CA GLY A 37 5.69 -12.62 2.56
C GLY A 37 4.83 -12.08 3.71
N ALA A 38 4.96 -12.64 4.91
CA ALA A 38 4.20 -12.20 6.08
C ALA A 38 4.69 -10.83 6.58
N GLU A 39 5.99 -10.57 6.51
CA GLU A 39 6.55 -9.24 6.79
C GLU A 39 6.01 -8.19 5.81
N ALA A 40 5.95 -8.52 4.53
CA ALA A 40 5.37 -7.65 3.50
C ALA A 40 3.87 -7.40 3.75
N ALA A 41 3.12 -8.42 4.17
CA ALA A 41 1.71 -8.30 4.53
C ALA A 41 1.50 -7.40 5.76
N ASP A 42 2.28 -7.57 6.84
CA ASP A 42 2.22 -6.69 8.02
C ASP A 42 2.50 -5.23 7.64
N GLN A 43 3.50 -5.00 6.79
CA GLN A 43 3.79 -3.67 6.27
C GLN A 43 2.59 -3.07 5.51
N ALA A 44 1.89 -3.86 4.69
CA ALA A 44 0.69 -3.41 4.00
C ALA A 44 -0.48 -3.12 4.97
N ALA A 45 -0.72 -3.98 5.96
CA ALA A 45 -1.74 -3.77 6.99
C ALA A 45 -1.56 -2.43 7.70
N ARG A 46 -0.32 -2.11 8.11
CA ARG A 46 0.01 -0.82 8.76
C ARG A 46 -0.20 0.39 7.85
N LEU A 47 -0.09 0.22 6.53
CA LEU A 47 -0.37 1.28 5.56
C LEU A 47 -1.88 1.49 5.39
N PHE A 48 -2.67 0.41 5.37
CA PHE A 48 -4.13 0.50 5.40
C PHE A 48 -4.64 1.19 6.67
N GLU A 49 -4.11 0.82 7.84
CA GLU A 49 -4.40 1.52 9.11
C GLU A 49 -4.01 3.01 9.09
N ALA A 50 -3.05 3.39 8.25
CA ALA A 50 -2.65 4.78 8.06
C ALA A 50 -3.53 5.55 7.06
N GLY A 51 -4.54 4.92 6.46
CA GLY A 51 -5.50 5.52 5.53
C GLY A 51 -5.11 5.42 4.05
N VAL A 52 -4.19 4.52 3.71
CA VAL A 52 -3.86 4.18 2.32
C VAL A 52 -4.97 3.30 1.75
N ASP A 53 -5.40 3.55 0.52
CA ASP A 53 -6.45 2.76 -0.12
C ASP A 53 -5.88 1.55 -0.89
N MET A 54 -4.64 1.66 -1.38
CA MET A 54 -4.00 0.62 -2.18
C MET A 54 -2.49 0.56 -1.94
N VAL A 55 -1.96 -0.64 -1.71
CA VAL A 55 -0.52 -0.90 -1.63
C VAL A 55 -0.05 -1.59 -2.91
N ILE A 56 0.96 -1.01 -3.56
CA ILE A 56 1.58 -1.55 -4.77
C ILE A 56 2.97 -2.07 -4.41
N PHE A 57 3.18 -3.38 -4.51
CA PHE A 57 4.49 -3.99 -4.31
C PHE A 57 5.33 -3.93 -5.59
N THR A 58 6.50 -3.30 -5.50
CA THR A 58 7.54 -3.37 -6.52
C THR A 58 8.41 -4.58 -6.24
N LEU A 59 8.18 -5.66 -6.97
CA LEU A 59 9.03 -6.85 -6.90
C LEU A 59 10.47 -6.46 -7.25
N ARG A 60 11.42 -6.76 -6.36
CA ARG A 60 12.86 -6.62 -6.64
C ARG A 60 13.45 -7.96 -7.10
N VAL A 61 14.55 -7.89 -7.84
CA VAL A 61 15.31 -9.06 -8.33
C VAL A 61 15.57 -10.03 -7.16
N PRO A 62 15.40 -11.36 -7.34
CA PRO A 62 15.14 -12.06 -8.60
C PRO A 62 13.63 -12.13 -8.91
N TYR A 63 13.22 -11.68 -10.10
CA TYR A 63 11.83 -11.62 -10.56
C TYR A 63 11.25 -13.03 -10.83
N ARG A 64 11.05 -13.82 -9.78
CA ARG A 64 10.58 -15.19 -9.85
C ARG A 64 9.10 -15.27 -9.49
N ALA A 65 8.38 -16.16 -10.18
CA ALA A 65 6.94 -16.34 -9.97
C ALA A 65 6.60 -16.89 -8.57
N ASP A 66 7.42 -17.82 -8.06
CA ASP A 66 7.28 -18.39 -6.71
C ASP A 66 7.23 -17.33 -5.60
N ARG A 67 7.94 -16.21 -5.78
CA ARG A 67 7.89 -15.07 -4.87
C ARG A 67 6.55 -14.33 -4.89
N VAL A 68 5.93 -14.22 -6.05
CA VAL A 68 4.60 -13.61 -6.19
C VAL A 68 3.55 -14.52 -5.54
N ASP A 69 3.66 -15.84 -5.72
CA ASP A 69 2.77 -16.80 -5.07
C ASP A 69 2.87 -16.75 -3.54
N ALA A 70 4.09 -16.66 -3.01
CA ALA A 70 4.32 -16.54 -1.57
C ALA A 70 3.73 -15.25 -0.99
N LEU A 71 3.93 -14.12 -1.69
CA LEU A 71 3.34 -12.84 -1.30
C LEU A 71 1.81 -12.89 -1.38
N ALA A 72 1.24 -13.45 -2.44
CA ALA A 72 -0.21 -13.59 -2.60
C ALA A 72 -0.85 -14.35 -1.44
N ARG A 73 -0.28 -15.50 -1.04
CA ARG A 73 -0.76 -16.28 0.11
C ARG A 73 -0.69 -15.50 1.42
N ALA A 74 0.34 -14.69 1.62
CA ALA A 74 0.46 -13.87 2.81
C ALA A 74 -0.58 -12.74 2.84
N LEU A 75 -0.90 -12.17 1.69
CA LEU A 75 -1.89 -11.08 1.57
C LEU A 75 -3.34 -11.55 1.79
N GLU A 76 -3.65 -12.84 1.57
CA GLU A 76 -4.97 -13.41 1.90
C GLU A 76 -5.33 -13.26 3.39
N LEU A 77 -4.35 -13.04 4.27
CA LEU A 77 -4.56 -12.88 5.71
C LEU A 77 -4.98 -11.47 6.14
N ILE A 78 -4.85 -10.49 5.25
CA ILE A 78 -5.12 -9.07 5.54
C ILE A 78 -6.15 -8.44 4.58
N ALA A 79 -6.63 -9.23 3.61
CA ALA A 79 -7.61 -8.82 2.61
C ALA A 79 -9.05 -8.83 3.15
#